data_AF-A0A7K1BTY2-F1
#
_entry.id   AF-A0A7K1BTY2-F1
#
_cell.length_a   1.000
_cell.length_b   1.000
_cell.length_c   1.000
_cell.angle_alpha   90.00
_cell.angle_beta   90.00
_cell.angle_gamma   90.00
#
_symmetry.space_group_name_H-M   'P 1'
#
loop_
_entity.id
_entity.type
_entity.pdbx_description
1 polymer ?
#
loop_
_entity_poly.entity_id
_entity_poly.type
_entity_poly.pdbx_seq_one_letter_code
_entity_poly.pdbx_strand_id
1 'polypeptide(L)'
;MSTLRKQRSLIFAALGFLLLAVLHIPDNLFRYAFDKNAPVQFTLLTSLASLFLILIALNPERFRFQRIAVYAVLALVFTQLVSVFLSGNVIGSLYGDSGRFVGFFSALALVIVAIFHTQFNFENFIKLLWGYLIGIEAVVLLGLAQHFDLLEFPGAHGVASTLGNTDFFAAFVGTSYPLLILLALNVNFRLRILLATLAILNFSALYFAGPLQGYVDIALTILGISIFLIRKRIPRFSWSLNIRTLLGTFAVIIYAEAIFLMPFLGDKVPVLGNDIQVKIRGNFWIDAVRQFFAHPFFGVGPDQYGNHYEQYRTLDDLKNYPDILSNDAHGAAVQTLATLGIFGTLAYVFLLTIVIRSLLILWDSRKIDRKVTFILGLYIFVYLSNSFISPITPSHKFLFWAVLGFIVGQVYRIKRAASDGKIFTRTAALIALPAVILSTGFFIAGQANYLMNVDKYGRDNSALIKYTPSPVIPCFMYFDAETLMLQKQGSEMVLDLADDELNGNPRCVAATIAKAQAAINSGDLTALRTYAYYLHEIAPARSKSIEIGMYYASKAGDVALAASIQKVMKELNLIYVPGPTS
;
A
#
# COMPACT_ATOMS: atom_id res chain seq x y z
N MET A 1 0.71 28.01 -28.70
CA MET A 1 0.94 26.54 -28.53
C MET A 1 1.31 26.10 -27.11
N SER A 2 2.10 26.85 -26.32
CA SER A 2 2.58 26.40 -24.99
C SER A 2 1.50 26.39 -23.88
N THR A 3 0.54 27.33 -23.92
CA THR A 3 -0.55 27.47 -22.94
C THR A 3 -1.57 26.34 -23.05
N LEU A 4 -1.99 26.00 -24.27
CA LEU A 4 -2.94 24.92 -24.55
C LEU A 4 -2.42 23.55 -24.10
N ARG A 5 -1.11 23.29 -24.28
CA ARG A 5 -0.47 22.06 -23.78
C ARG A 5 -0.43 21.99 -22.25
N LYS A 6 -0.22 23.12 -21.56
CA LYS A 6 -0.25 23.16 -20.08
C LYS A 6 -1.65 22.90 -19.53
N GLN A 7 -2.69 23.43 -20.19
CA GLN A 7 -4.08 23.15 -19.85
C GLN A 7 -4.42 21.66 -20.01
N ARG A 8 -3.96 21.02 -21.09
CA ARG A 8 -4.14 19.57 -21.28
C ARG A 8 -3.50 18.73 -20.16
N SER A 9 -2.25 19.02 -19.78
CA SER A 9 -1.57 18.30 -18.68
C SER A 9 -2.30 18.43 -17.35
N LEU A 10 -2.91 19.59 -17.08
CA LEU A 10 -3.72 19.82 -15.88
C LEU A 10 -5.00 18.98 -15.90
N ILE A 11 -5.73 19.02 -17.02
CA ILE A 11 -6.98 18.25 -17.19
C ILE A 11 -6.69 16.76 -17.06
N PHE A 12 -5.64 16.23 -17.68
CA PHE A 12 -5.29 14.81 -17.58
C PHE A 12 -4.95 14.40 -16.15
N ALA A 13 -4.22 15.22 -15.39
CA ALA A 13 -3.92 14.92 -14.00
C ALA A 13 -5.16 14.96 -13.10
N ALA A 14 -6.03 15.96 -13.28
CA ALA A 14 -7.26 16.11 -12.52
C ALA A 14 -8.26 14.98 -12.82
N LEU A 15 -8.54 14.73 -14.11
CA LEU A 15 -9.44 13.66 -14.54
C LEU A 15 -8.87 12.29 -14.19
N GLY A 16 -7.56 12.10 -14.35
CA GLY A 16 -6.89 10.86 -13.96
C GLY A 16 -7.07 10.54 -12.48
N PHE A 17 -6.87 11.53 -11.60
CA PHE A 17 -7.13 11.35 -10.17
C PHE A 17 -8.61 11.07 -9.87
N LEU A 18 -9.54 11.80 -10.50
CA LEU A 18 -10.97 11.56 -10.33
C LEU A 18 -11.34 10.12 -10.70
N LEU A 19 -10.86 9.63 -11.85
CA LEU A 19 -11.10 8.26 -12.28
C LEU A 19 -10.46 7.26 -11.31
N LEU A 20 -9.21 7.48 -10.88
CA LEU A 20 -8.53 6.63 -9.91
C LEU A 20 -9.24 6.59 -8.55
N ALA A 21 -9.89 7.68 -8.15
CA ALA A 21 -10.61 7.77 -6.88
C ALA A 21 -12.00 7.11 -6.94
N VAL A 22 -12.70 7.19 -8.08
CA VAL A 22 -14.14 6.86 -8.17
C VAL A 22 -14.44 5.58 -8.95
N LEU A 23 -13.59 5.20 -9.91
CA LEU A 23 -13.84 3.99 -10.69
C LEU A 23 -13.64 2.75 -9.82
N HIS A 24 -14.61 1.85 -9.91
CA HIS A 24 -14.63 0.55 -9.27
C HIS A 24 -15.41 -0.41 -10.19
N ILE A 25 -15.31 -1.71 -9.94
CA ILE A 25 -16.18 -2.69 -10.57
C ILE A 25 -17.49 -2.75 -9.77
N PRO A 26 -18.66 -2.48 -10.39
CA PRO A 26 -19.95 -2.57 -9.71
C PRO A 26 -20.23 -3.98 -9.18
N ASP A 27 -20.91 -4.06 -8.03
CA ASP A 27 -21.15 -5.34 -7.36
C ASP A 27 -21.96 -6.35 -8.18
N ASN A 28 -22.84 -5.85 -9.06
CA ASN A 28 -23.68 -6.67 -9.91
C ASN A 28 -22.96 -7.28 -11.13
N LEU A 29 -21.77 -6.82 -11.50
CA LEU A 29 -21.06 -7.30 -12.70
C LEU A 29 -20.31 -8.62 -12.43
N PHE A 30 -19.60 -8.71 -11.31
CA PHE A 30 -18.90 -9.91 -10.84
C PHE A 30 -19.27 -10.17 -9.38
N ARG A 31 -20.44 -10.77 -9.15
CA ARG A 31 -21.05 -10.85 -7.82
C ARG A 31 -20.23 -11.69 -6.84
N TYR A 32 -19.61 -12.75 -7.35
CA TYR A 32 -18.90 -13.75 -6.53
C TYR A 32 -17.38 -13.50 -6.44
N ALA A 33 -16.89 -12.42 -7.05
CA ALA A 33 -15.47 -12.09 -7.02
C ALA A 33 -15.05 -11.43 -5.70
N PHE A 34 -13.90 -11.86 -5.19
CA PHE A 34 -13.19 -11.23 -4.07
C PHE A 34 -12.48 -9.94 -4.52
N ASP A 35 -12.41 -8.94 -3.62
CA ASP A 35 -11.80 -7.61 -3.79
C ASP A 35 -11.82 -7.01 -5.21
N LYS A 36 -12.85 -6.20 -5.46
CA LYS A 36 -13.09 -5.52 -6.74
C LYS A 36 -12.42 -4.15 -6.85
N ASN A 37 -11.84 -3.64 -5.77
CA ASN A 37 -11.34 -2.27 -5.71
C ASN A 37 -9.84 -2.20 -5.96
N ALA A 38 -9.04 -3.02 -5.29
CA ALA A 38 -7.59 -2.99 -5.42
C ALA A 38 -7.09 -3.24 -6.86
N PRO A 39 -7.64 -4.22 -7.63
CA PRO A 39 -7.24 -4.44 -9.02
C PRO A 39 -7.51 -3.24 -9.93
N VAL A 40 -8.65 -2.56 -9.73
CA VAL A 40 -9.04 -1.37 -10.51
C VAL A 40 -8.09 -0.22 -10.20
N GLN A 41 -7.81 0.01 -8.92
CA GLN A 41 -6.91 1.07 -8.48
C GLN A 41 -5.48 0.86 -9.00
N PHE A 42 -4.96 -0.37 -8.97
CA PHE A 42 -3.67 -0.71 -9.57
C PHE A 42 -3.66 -0.40 -11.07
N THR A 43 -4.64 -0.94 -11.80
CA THR A 43 -4.76 -0.79 -13.26
C THR A 43 -4.82 0.67 -13.67
N LEU A 44 -5.60 1.48 -12.97
CA LEU A 44 -5.72 2.91 -13.25
C LEU A 44 -4.44 3.67 -12.92
N LEU A 45 -3.79 3.35 -11.80
CA LEU A 45 -2.53 3.98 -11.41
C LEU A 45 -1.42 3.71 -12.45
N THR A 46 -1.26 2.46 -12.90
CA THR A 46 -0.24 2.10 -13.90
C THR A 46 -0.59 2.60 -15.31
N SER A 47 -1.88 2.66 -15.66
CA SER A 47 -2.35 3.28 -16.90
C SER A 47 -2.05 4.79 -16.93
N LEU A 48 -2.30 5.49 -15.82
CA LEU A 48 -1.97 6.91 -15.68
C LEU A 48 -0.46 7.13 -15.72
N ALA A 49 0.33 6.27 -15.08
CA ALA A 49 1.78 6.32 -15.18
C ALA A 49 2.27 6.14 -16.62
N SER A 50 1.68 5.22 -17.39
CA SER A 50 1.97 5.04 -18.81
C SER A 50 1.68 6.31 -19.63
N LEU A 51 0.53 6.94 -19.40
CA LEU A 51 0.18 8.22 -20.01
C LEU A 51 1.19 9.32 -19.64
N PHE A 52 1.58 9.41 -18.37
CA PHE A 52 2.56 10.39 -17.91
C PHE A 52 3.95 10.14 -18.50
N LEU A 53 4.39 8.89 -18.63
CA LEU A 53 5.63 8.54 -19.31
C LEU A 53 5.63 8.98 -20.78
N ILE A 54 4.52 8.78 -21.50
CA ILE A 54 4.36 9.30 -22.87
C ILE A 54 4.51 10.83 -22.87
N LEU A 55 3.82 11.53 -21.98
CA LEU A 55 3.90 12.99 -21.90
C LEU A 55 5.30 13.50 -21.50
N ILE A 56 6.02 12.77 -20.65
CA ILE A 56 7.42 13.03 -20.26
C ILE A 56 8.35 12.82 -21.45
N ALA A 57 8.23 11.71 -22.18
CA ALA A 57 9.03 11.41 -23.36
C ALA A 57 8.84 12.42 -24.50
N LEU A 58 7.60 12.92 -24.66
CA LEU A 58 7.25 13.96 -25.63
C LEU A 58 7.76 15.35 -25.23
N ASN A 59 7.92 15.64 -23.93
CA ASN A 59 8.33 16.95 -23.42
C ASN A 59 9.46 16.85 -22.37
N PRO A 60 10.60 16.19 -22.68
CA PRO A 60 11.65 15.88 -21.69
C PRO A 60 12.32 17.14 -21.14
N GLU A 61 12.24 18.27 -21.85
CA GLU A 61 12.73 19.55 -21.38
C GLU A 61 12.05 20.08 -20.11
N ARG A 62 10.84 19.59 -19.80
CA ARG A 62 10.10 19.97 -18.59
C ARG A 62 10.51 19.19 -17.35
N PHE A 63 11.23 18.09 -17.52
CA PHE A 63 11.53 17.10 -16.47
C PHE A 63 13.05 16.90 -16.36
N ARG A 64 13.74 18.00 -16.02
CA ARG A 64 15.17 18.00 -15.74
C ARG A 64 15.42 18.39 -14.30
N PHE A 65 16.26 17.63 -13.64
CA PHE A 65 16.46 17.73 -12.20
C PHE A 65 17.94 17.86 -11.86
N GLN A 66 18.21 18.48 -10.72
CA GLN A 66 19.55 18.42 -10.13
C GLN A 66 19.92 16.97 -9.79
N ARG A 67 21.20 16.63 -9.89
CA ARG A 67 21.72 15.26 -9.73
C ARG A 67 21.25 14.60 -8.43
N ILE A 68 21.19 15.34 -7.33
CA ILE A 68 20.78 14.81 -6.03
C ILE A 68 19.34 14.25 -6.03
N ALA A 69 18.41 14.90 -6.73
CA ALA A 69 17.03 14.41 -6.85
C ALA A 69 16.97 13.17 -7.76
N VAL A 70 17.81 13.12 -8.81
CA VAL A 70 17.94 11.93 -9.67
C VAL A 70 18.50 10.75 -8.87
N TYR A 71 19.55 10.97 -8.08
CA TYR A 71 20.15 9.93 -7.24
C TYR A 71 19.18 9.40 -6.19
N ALA A 72 18.33 10.24 -5.59
CA ALA A 72 17.33 9.78 -4.64
C ALA A 72 16.29 8.84 -5.29
N VAL A 73 15.83 9.18 -6.50
CA VAL A 73 14.91 8.31 -7.26
C VAL A 73 15.60 7.03 -7.72
N LEU A 74 16.82 7.12 -8.26
CA LEU A 74 17.57 5.94 -8.68
C LEU A 74 17.90 5.01 -7.52
N ALA A 75 18.24 5.55 -6.34
CA ALA A 75 18.45 4.77 -5.14
C ALA A 75 17.20 3.96 -4.78
N LEU A 76 16.02 4.61 -4.75
CA LEU A 76 14.76 3.91 -4.46
C LEU A 76 14.46 2.81 -5.48
N VAL A 77 14.54 3.12 -6.77
CA VAL A 77 14.26 2.14 -7.84
C VAL A 77 15.24 0.98 -7.78
N PHE A 78 16.53 1.26 -7.56
CA PHE A 78 17.57 0.24 -7.44
C PHE A 78 17.32 -0.67 -6.25
N THR A 79 17.10 -0.12 -5.05
CA THR A 79 16.87 -0.94 -3.84
C THR A 79 15.61 -1.78 -3.95
N GLN A 80 14.55 -1.24 -4.57
CA GLN A 80 13.33 -2.00 -4.83
C GLN A 80 13.60 -3.16 -5.80
N LEU A 81 14.29 -2.92 -6.92
CA LEU A 81 14.61 -3.98 -7.88
C LEU A 81 15.48 -5.07 -7.25
N VAL A 82 16.50 -4.72 -6.46
CA VAL A 82 17.32 -5.71 -5.75
C VAL A 82 16.45 -6.52 -4.78
N SER A 83 15.56 -5.87 -4.04
CA SER A 83 14.61 -6.53 -3.14
C SER A 83 13.66 -7.48 -3.90
N VAL A 84 13.15 -7.10 -5.08
CA VAL A 84 12.35 -7.97 -5.96
C VAL A 84 13.12 -9.26 -6.30
N PHE A 85 14.37 -9.15 -6.75
CA PHE A 85 15.16 -10.31 -7.16
C PHE A 85 15.57 -11.21 -5.98
N LEU A 86 15.67 -10.66 -4.77
CA LEU A 86 16.02 -11.40 -3.55
C LEU A 86 14.81 -11.95 -2.78
N SER A 87 13.58 -11.61 -3.20
CA SER A 87 12.35 -11.95 -2.49
C SER A 87 11.99 -13.44 -2.49
N GLY A 88 12.48 -14.21 -3.48
CA GLY A 88 12.01 -15.58 -3.73
C GLY A 88 10.63 -15.67 -4.41
N ASN A 89 9.88 -14.57 -4.52
CA ASN A 89 8.63 -14.45 -5.27
C ASN A 89 8.71 -13.19 -6.16
N VAL A 90 9.38 -13.33 -7.31
CA VAL A 90 9.69 -12.20 -8.20
C VAL A 90 8.41 -11.58 -8.77
N ILE A 91 7.48 -12.38 -9.28
CA ILE A 91 6.27 -11.85 -9.91
C ILE A 91 5.35 -11.22 -8.85
N GLY A 92 5.14 -11.89 -7.72
CA GLY A 92 4.40 -11.34 -6.60
C GLY A 92 5.02 -10.05 -6.05
N SER A 93 6.35 -9.91 -6.08
CA SER A 93 7.03 -8.66 -5.69
C SER A 93 6.91 -7.54 -6.73
N LEU A 94 6.71 -7.88 -8.00
CA LEU A 94 6.50 -6.89 -9.06
C LEU A 94 5.10 -6.26 -8.98
N TYR A 95 4.07 -7.08 -8.78
CA TYR A 95 2.67 -6.67 -8.77
C TYR A 95 2.15 -6.37 -7.36
N GLY A 96 2.42 -7.28 -6.43
CA GLY A 96 1.98 -7.26 -5.04
C GLY A 96 1.18 -8.52 -4.71
N ASP A 97 1.71 -9.36 -3.81
CA ASP A 97 1.17 -10.71 -3.56
C ASP A 97 0.20 -10.77 -2.37
N SER A 98 0.02 -9.65 -1.69
CA SER A 98 -0.86 -9.50 -0.54
C SER A 98 -2.32 -9.19 -0.92
N GLY A 99 -2.59 -9.05 -2.23
CA GLY A 99 -3.88 -8.60 -2.75
C GLY A 99 -4.08 -7.09 -2.80
N ARG A 100 -3.15 -6.31 -2.26
CA ARG A 100 -3.20 -4.84 -2.29
C ARG A 100 -2.57 -4.26 -3.56
N PHE A 101 -1.81 -5.06 -4.29
CA PHE A 101 -1.08 -4.70 -5.50
C PHE A 101 -0.16 -3.49 -5.28
N VAL A 102 0.60 -3.48 -4.17
CA VAL A 102 1.52 -2.37 -3.83
C VAL A 102 2.99 -2.75 -4.02
N GLY A 103 3.28 -3.69 -4.93
CA GLY A 103 4.62 -4.09 -5.33
C GLY A 103 5.39 -3.03 -6.13
N PHE A 104 6.48 -3.45 -6.78
CA PHE A 104 7.40 -2.55 -7.50
C PHE A 104 6.70 -1.65 -8.53
N PHE A 105 5.78 -2.18 -9.33
CA PHE A 105 5.13 -1.39 -10.39
C PHE A 105 4.25 -0.28 -9.83
N SER A 106 3.61 -0.48 -8.67
CA SER A 106 2.88 0.57 -7.96
C SER A 106 3.83 1.66 -7.44
N ALA A 107 4.97 1.27 -6.86
CA ALA A 107 5.98 2.24 -6.42
C ALA A 107 6.57 3.05 -7.59
N LEU A 108 6.87 2.38 -8.70
CA LEU A 108 7.34 3.02 -9.93
C LEU A 108 6.30 3.98 -10.51
N ALA A 109 5.02 3.58 -10.54
CA ALA A 109 3.93 4.43 -10.98
C ALA A 109 3.80 5.70 -10.11
N LEU A 110 3.92 5.59 -8.79
CA LEU A 110 3.90 6.73 -7.87
C LEU A 110 5.11 7.67 -8.05
N VAL A 111 6.29 7.13 -8.34
CA VAL A 111 7.47 7.94 -8.71
C VAL A 111 7.20 8.71 -10.01
N ILE A 112 6.60 8.07 -11.02
CA ILE A 112 6.23 8.72 -12.28
C ILE A 112 5.20 9.82 -12.05
N VAL A 113 4.20 9.58 -11.19
CA VAL A 113 3.22 10.59 -10.75
C VAL A 113 3.97 11.79 -10.15
N ALA A 114 4.88 11.57 -9.18
CA ALA A 114 5.64 12.68 -8.60
C ALA A 114 6.47 13.44 -9.65
N ILE A 115 7.20 12.74 -10.52
CA ILE A 115 7.98 13.35 -11.61
C ILE A 115 7.08 14.21 -12.50
N PHE A 116 5.91 13.70 -12.90
CA PHE A 116 4.97 14.43 -13.73
C PHE A 116 4.49 15.73 -13.05
N HIS A 117 4.25 15.71 -11.74
CA HIS A 117 3.75 16.86 -10.99
C HIS A 117 4.81 17.95 -10.73
N THR A 118 6.10 17.64 -10.89
CA THR A 118 7.18 18.64 -10.80
C THR A 118 7.05 19.79 -11.81
N GLN A 119 6.29 19.57 -12.89
CA GLN A 119 6.19 20.54 -13.98
C GLN A 119 5.35 21.78 -13.62
N PHE A 120 4.40 21.63 -12.70
CA PHE A 120 3.40 22.64 -12.40
C PHE A 120 4.02 23.81 -11.63
N ASN A 121 3.60 25.03 -11.97
CA ASN A 121 3.86 26.22 -11.15
C ASN A 121 2.73 26.34 -10.11
N PHE A 122 2.89 27.26 -9.16
CA PHE A 122 1.94 27.43 -8.07
C PHE A 122 0.50 27.66 -8.55
N GLU A 123 0.28 28.57 -9.50
CA GLU A 123 -1.07 28.85 -10.03
C GLU A 123 -1.74 27.62 -10.65
N ASN A 124 -1.02 26.86 -11.48
CA ASN A 124 -1.57 25.64 -12.09
C ASN A 124 -1.77 24.53 -11.05
N PHE A 125 -0.94 24.48 -10.01
CA PHE A 125 -1.11 23.54 -8.92
C PHE A 125 -2.39 23.84 -8.11
N ILE A 126 -2.70 25.11 -7.82
CA ILE A 126 -3.98 25.48 -7.17
C ILE A 126 -5.18 25.08 -8.05
N LYS A 127 -5.11 25.30 -9.37
CA LYS A 127 -6.16 24.83 -10.30
C LYS A 127 -6.28 23.31 -10.32
N LEU A 128 -5.17 22.58 -10.21
CA LEU A 128 -5.15 21.12 -10.13
C LEU A 128 -5.75 20.61 -8.81
N LEU A 129 -5.46 21.28 -7.69
CA LEU A 129 -6.04 20.94 -6.38
C LEU A 129 -7.56 21.03 -6.37
N TRP A 130 -8.17 21.95 -7.13
CA TRP A 130 -9.63 21.97 -7.32
C TRP A 130 -10.13 20.70 -8.03
N GLY A 131 -9.39 20.20 -9.02
CA GLY A 131 -9.69 18.92 -9.66
C GLY A 131 -9.57 17.73 -8.71
N TYR A 132 -8.57 17.74 -7.83
CA TYR A 132 -8.45 16.73 -6.78
C TYR A 132 -9.55 16.82 -5.74
N LEU A 133 -9.95 18.04 -5.36
CA LEU A 133 -11.08 18.24 -4.46
C LEU A 133 -12.36 17.62 -5.04
N ILE A 134 -12.62 17.78 -6.34
CA ILE A 134 -13.78 17.12 -6.98
C ILE A 134 -13.72 15.60 -6.79
N GLY A 135 -12.54 14.98 -6.94
CA GLY A 135 -12.37 13.55 -6.68
C GLY A 135 -12.60 13.16 -5.22
N ILE A 136 -12.10 13.97 -4.29
CA ILE A 136 -12.28 13.76 -2.84
C ILE A 136 -13.77 13.84 -2.48
N GLU A 137 -14.44 14.92 -2.89
CA GLU A 137 -15.86 15.14 -2.60
C GLU A 137 -16.75 14.11 -3.31
N ALA A 138 -16.38 13.61 -4.49
CA ALA A 138 -17.09 12.51 -5.13
C ALA A 138 -17.03 11.24 -4.26
N VAL A 139 -15.86 10.87 -3.74
CA VAL A 139 -15.72 9.72 -2.83
C VAL A 139 -16.55 9.93 -1.55
N VAL A 140 -16.56 11.14 -0.99
CA VAL A 140 -17.37 11.49 0.20
C VAL A 140 -18.86 11.33 -0.07
N LEU A 141 -19.36 11.90 -1.17
CA LEU A 141 -20.77 11.82 -1.54
C LEU A 141 -21.20 10.38 -1.82
N LEU A 142 -20.35 9.59 -2.47
CA LEU A 142 -20.59 8.16 -2.69
C LEU A 142 -20.59 7.38 -1.37
N GLY A 143 -19.70 7.70 -0.43
CA GLY A 143 -19.70 7.09 0.91
C GLY A 143 -20.94 7.43 1.72
N LEU A 144 -21.41 8.69 1.66
CA LEU A 144 -22.68 9.08 2.28
C LEU A 144 -23.87 8.38 1.63
N ALA A 145 -23.89 8.26 0.29
CA ALA A 145 -24.91 7.49 -0.41
C ALA A 145 -24.90 6.02 0.00
N GLN A 146 -23.72 5.42 0.22
CA GLN A 146 -23.59 4.07 0.77
C GLN A 146 -24.16 3.95 2.18
N HIS A 147 -23.90 4.94 3.05
CA HIS A 147 -24.41 4.94 4.42
C HIS A 147 -25.94 4.94 4.50
N PHE A 148 -26.59 5.65 3.58
CA PHE A 148 -28.05 5.78 3.53
C PHE A 148 -28.72 4.75 2.59
N ASP A 149 -28.04 3.64 2.29
CA ASP A 149 -28.54 2.55 1.45
C ASP A 149 -29.02 3.00 0.04
N LEU A 150 -28.47 4.11 -0.47
CA LEU A 150 -28.77 4.60 -1.82
C LEU A 150 -27.92 3.91 -2.89
N LEU A 151 -26.75 3.40 -2.50
CA LEU A 151 -25.78 2.70 -3.35
C LEU A 151 -25.10 1.58 -2.55
N GLU A 152 -24.73 0.51 -3.23
CA GLU A 152 -23.89 -0.56 -2.68
C GLU A 152 -22.51 -0.53 -3.35
N PHE A 153 -21.46 -0.75 -2.55
CA PHE A 153 -20.09 -0.87 -3.04
C PHE A 153 -19.46 -2.17 -2.55
N PRO A 154 -18.55 -2.77 -3.36
CA PRO A 154 -17.78 -3.91 -2.92
C PRO A 154 -16.90 -3.52 -1.73
N GLY A 155 -16.88 -4.34 -0.68
CA GLY A 155 -15.94 -4.19 0.42
C GLY A 155 -16.52 -4.47 1.79
N ALA A 156 -15.76 -4.09 2.82
CA ALA A 156 -16.14 -4.29 4.21
C ALA A 156 -17.35 -3.41 4.60
N HIS A 157 -18.13 -3.87 5.59
CA HIS A 157 -19.27 -3.16 6.14
C HIS A 157 -18.89 -1.73 6.61
N GLY A 158 -19.86 -0.81 6.50
CA GLY A 158 -19.71 0.60 6.89
C GLY A 158 -19.48 1.52 5.70
N VAL A 159 -18.99 2.74 5.97
CA VAL A 159 -18.76 3.76 4.93
C VAL A 159 -17.38 3.52 4.31
N ALA A 160 -17.34 2.75 3.23
CA ALA A 160 -16.12 2.38 2.51
C ALA A 160 -15.95 3.17 1.19
N SER A 161 -17.08 3.56 0.57
CA SER A 161 -17.12 4.14 -0.77
C SER A 161 -16.36 3.26 -1.78
N THR A 162 -15.78 3.88 -2.80
CA THR A 162 -14.93 3.25 -3.84
C THR A 162 -13.54 2.83 -3.34
N LEU A 163 -13.28 2.99 -2.04
CA LEU A 163 -11.99 2.67 -1.43
C LEU A 163 -11.97 1.27 -0.82
N GLY A 164 -13.13 0.63 -0.62
CA GLY A 164 -13.26 -0.78 -0.24
C GLY A 164 -13.15 -1.09 1.26
N ASN A 165 -12.76 -0.10 2.08
CA ASN A 165 -12.72 -0.24 3.54
C ASN A 165 -12.96 1.13 4.21
N THR A 166 -13.63 1.12 5.37
CA THR A 166 -13.92 2.35 6.13
C THR A 166 -12.68 3.04 6.68
N ASP A 167 -11.62 2.30 7.02
CA ASP A 167 -10.33 2.88 7.38
C ASP A 167 -9.75 3.65 6.19
N PHE A 168 -9.74 3.07 5.00
CA PHE A 168 -9.23 3.76 3.81
C PHE A 168 -10.02 5.03 3.51
N PHE A 169 -11.35 4.98 3.67
CA PHE A 169 -12.21 6.16 3.57
C PHE A 169 -11.85 7.23 4.59
N ALA A 170 -11.76 6.85 5.87
CA ALA A 170 -11.46 7.79 6.94
C ALA A 170 -10.07 8.45 6.77
N ALA A 171 -9.06 7.69 6.36
CA ALA A 171 -7.72 8.20 6.07
C ALA A 171 -7.72 9.14 4.85
N PHE A 172 -8.43 8.79 3.78
CA PHE A 172 -8.50 9.60 2.58
C PHE A 172 -9.18 10.95 2.82
N VAL A 173 -10.27 10.97 3.59
CA VAL A 173 -11.01 12.19 3.92
C VAL A 173 -10.28 13.00 4.99
N GLY A 174 -9.81 12.38 6.07
CA GLY A 174 -9.13 13.04 7.19
C GLY A 174 -7.87 13.79 6.77
N THR A 175 -7.00 13.17 5.97
CA THR A 175 -5.76 13.82 5.50
C THR A 175 -5.99 14.94 4.48
N SER A 176 -7.20 15.09 3.93
CA SER A 176 -7.52 16.12 2.94
C SER A 176 -7.75 17.52 3.55
N TYR A 177 -7.99 17.62 4.85
CA TYR A 177 -8.31 18.89 5.53
C TYR A 177 -7.27 20.01 5.33
N PRO A 178 -5.95 19.75 5.41
CA PRO A 178 -4.95 20.75 5.05
C PRO A 178 -5.10 21.27 3.62
N LEU A 179 -5.53 20.44 2.66
CA LEU A 179 -5.72 20.87 1.26
C LEU A 179 -6.96 21.75 1.09
N LEU A 180 -8.05 21.48 1.81
CA LEU A 180 -9.23 22.37 1.87
C LEU A 180 -8.84 23.76 2.37
N ILE A 181 -8.03 23.81 3.43
CA ILE A 181 -7.53 25.07 4.01
C ILE A 181 -6.62 25.79 3.02
N LEU A 182 -5.76 25.06 2.32
CA LEU A 182 -4.91 25.62 1.27
C LEU A 182 -5.75 26.29 0.17
N LEU A 183 -6.82 25.64 -0.31
CA LEU A 183 -7.73 26.22 -1.29
C LEU A 183 -8.44 27.46 -0.72
N ALA A 184 -8.90 27.41 0.53
CA ALA A 184 -9.59 28.53 1.19
C ALA A 184 -8.73 29.80 1.28
N LEU A 185 -7.41 29.64 1.46
CA LEU A 185 -6.46 30.76 1.48
C LEU A 185 -6.32 31.47 0.13
N ASN A 186 -6.66 30.82 -0.98
CA ASN A 186 -6.40 31.29 -2.34
C ASN A 186 -7.67 31.72 -3.10
N VAL A 187 -8.82 31.81 -2.42
CA VAL A 187 -10.12 32.07 -3.05
C VAL A 187 -10.87 33.20 -2.37
N ASN A 188 -11.93 33.69 -3.05
CA ASN A 188 -12.81 34.74 -2.53
C ASN A 188 -13.74 34.23 -1.42
N PHE A 189 -14.44 35.15 -0.74
CA PHE A 189 -15.29 34.82 0.41
C PHE A 189 -16.41 33.81 0.10
N ARG A 190 -17.05 33.89 -1.08
CA ARG A 190 -18.12 32.95 -1.48
C ARG A 190 -17.59 31.52 -1.58
N LEU A 191 -16.44 31.34 -2.22
CA LEU A 191 -15.79 30.03 -2.33
C LEU A 191 -15.24 29.53 -0.98
N ARG A 192 -14.87 30.43 -0.06
CA ARG A 192 -14.52 30.04 1.31
C ARG A 192 -15.70 29.47 2.06
N ILE A 193 -16.90 30.05 1.91
CA ILE A 193 -18.13 29.50 2.49
C ILE A 193 -18.38 28.10 1.93
N LEU A 194 -18.28 27.92 0.61
CA LEU A 194 -18.42 26.59 0.00
C LEU A 194 -17.43 25.58 0.60
N LEU A 195 -16.14 25.92 0.69
CA LEU A 195 -15.12 25.05 1.27
C LEU A 195 -15.36 24.75 2.75
N ALA A 196 -15.92 25.71 3.52
CA ALA A 196 -16.32 25.47 4.90
C ALA A 196 -17.50 24.49 4.98
N THR A 197 -18.49 24.62 4.09
CA THR A 197 -19.59 23.66 3.98
C THR A 197 -19.08 22.26 3.61
N LEU A 198 -18.15 22.14 2.66
CA LEU A 198 -17.52 20.86 2.33
C LEU A 198 -16.72 20.28 3.51
N ALA A 199 -15.99 21.11 4.26
CA ALA A 199 -15.29 20.65 5.46
C ALA A 199 -16.25 20.11 6.54
N ILE A 200 -17.45 20.69 6.68
CA ILE A 200 -18.51 20.18 7.56
C ILE A 200 -19.08 18.87 7.02
N LEU A 201 -19.35 18.79 5.71
CA LEU A 201 -19.81 17.56 5.05
C LEU A 201 -18.83 16.41 5.28
N ASN A 202 -17.53 16.67 5.10
CA ASN A 202 -16.46 15.68 5.30
C ASN A 202 -16.39 15.23 6.76
N PHE A 203 -16.64 16.14 7.71
CA PHE A 203 -16.69 15.80 9.13
C PHE A 203 -17.87 14.89 9.44
N SER A 204 -19.05 15.19 8.88
CA SER A 204 -20.24 14.35 9.02
C SER A 204 -20.03 12.97 8.39
N ALA A 205 -19.36 12.89 7.23
CA ALA A 205 -19.04 11.61 6.60
C ALA A 205 -18.07 10.77 7.45
N LEU A 206 -17.07 11.40 8.07
CA LEU A 206 -16.19 10.72 9.03
C LEU A 206 -16.95 10.24 10.27
N TYR A 207 -17.94 11.02 10.72
CA TYR A 207 -18.84 10.63 11.80
C TYR A 207 -19.65 9.39 11.49
N PHE A 208 -20.18 9.28 10.28
CA PHE A 208 -20.88 8.06 9.85
C PHE A 208 -19.94 6.88 9.58
N ALA A 209 -18.68 7.15 9.21
CA ALA A 209 -17.70 6.10 8.97
C ALA A 209 -17.29 5.40 10.28
N GLY A 210 -16.91 6.16 11.31
CA GLY A 210 -16.57 5.64 12.64
C GLY A 210 -15.08 5.55 13.01
N PRO A 211 -14.12 5.24 12.10
CA PRO A 211 -12.72 5.10 12.47
C PRO A 211 -12.10 6.36 13.11
N LEU A 212 -11.44 6.17 14.25
CA LEU A 212 -10.81 7.25 15.03
C LEU A 212 -9.72 8.02 14.26
N GLN A 213 -9.03 7.36 13.33
CA GLN A 213 -7.90 7.94 12.60
C GLN A 213 -8.25 9.22 11.83
N GLY A 214 -9.46 9.30 11.24
CA GLY A 214 -9.89 10.50 10.51
C GLY A 214 -10.02 11.72 11.43
N TYR A 215 -10.45 11.52 12.68
CA TYR A 215 -10.50 12.60 13.68
C TYR A 215 -9.12 13.00 14.17
N VAL A 216 -8.21 12.05 14.32
CA VAL A 216 -6.80 12.32 14.65
C VAL A 216 -6.19 13.22 13.56
N ASP A 217 -6.46 12.96 12.28
CA ASP A 217 -5.97 13.79 11.18
C ASP A 217 -6.49 15.24 11.26
N ILE A 218 -7.77 15.43 11.60
CA ILE A 218 -8.36 16.75 11.84
C ILE A 218 -7.72 17.43 13.06
N ALA A 219 -7.54 16.70 14.15
CA ALA A 219 -6.91 17.21 15.37
C ALA A 219 -5.47 17.65 15.12
N LEU A 220 -4.68 16.86 14.38
CA LEU A 220 -3.33 17.21 13.96
C LEU A 220 -3.32 18.44 13.03
N THR A 221 -4.32 18.56 12.16
CA THR A 221 -4.50 19.75 11.31
C THR A 221 -4.75 21.00 12.15
N ILE A 222 -5.69 20.94 13.10
CA ILE A 222 -6.01 22.05 14.02
C ILE A 222 -4.79 22.41 14.88
N LEU A 223 -4.11 21.41 15.45
CA LEU A 223 -2.91 21.60 16.25
C LEU A 223 -1.80 22.28 15.43
N GLY A 224 -1.55 21.81 14.21
CA GLY A 224 -0.57 22.41 13.31
C GLY A 224 -0.88 23.88 12.99
N ILE A 225 -2.14 24.22 12.74
CA ILE A 225 -2.57 25.61 12.54
C ILE A 225 -2.35 26.45 13.80
N SER A 226 -2.74 25.93 14.96
CA SER A 226 -2.50 26.59 16.26
C SER A 226 -1.03 26.87 16.49
N ILE A 227 -0.15 25.89 16.25
CA ILE A 227 1.32 26.05 16.31
C ILE A 227 1.78 27.15 15.35
N PHE A 228 1.27 27.15 14.11
CA PHE A 228 1.60 28.20 13.14
C PHE A 228 1.21 29.58 13.64
N LEU A 229 0.03 29.75 14.24
CA LEU A 229 -0.43 31.05 14.74
C LEU A 229 0.44 31.55 15.91
N ILE A 230 0.84 30.68 16.83
CA ILE A 230 1.68 31.03 17.98
C ILE A 230 3.18 31.06 17.67
N ARG A 231 3.62 30.62 16.48
CA ARG A 231 5.04 30.48 16.10
C ARG A 231 5.90 31.73 16.32
N LYS A 232 5.28 32.92 16.34
CA LYS A 232 5.99 34.18 16.62
C LYS A 232 6.55 34.25 18.05
N ARG A 233 5.99 33.47 18.97
CA ARG A 233 6.42 33.35 20.38
C ARG A 233 7.50 32.27 20.59
N ILE A 234 7.77 31.45 19.57
CA ILE A 234 8.76 30.38 19.65
C ILE A 234 10.15 30.99 19.33
N PRO A 235 11.18 30.77 20.18
CA PRO A 235 12.53 31.23 19.93
C PRO A 235 13.03 30.82 18.54
N ARG A 236 13.72 31.73 17.85
CA ARG A 236 14.28 31.46 16.52
C ARG A 236 15.79 31.28 16.62
N PHE A 237 16.26 30.14 16.16
CA PHE A 237 17.69 29.85 16.06
C PHE A 237 18.17 30.07 14.62
N SER A 238 19.35 30.67 14.46
CA SER A 238 19.97 30.96 13.16
C SER A 238 20.74 29.75 12.61
N TRP A 239 20.06 28.61 12.46
CA TRP A 239 20.67 27.39 11.94
C TRP A 239 20.84 27.41 10.42
N SER A 240 21.93 26.82 9.94
CA SER A 240 22.15 26.62 8.51
C SER A 240 21.05 25.73 7.91
N LEU A 241 20.84 25.81 6.58
CA LEU A 241 19.86 24.95 5.89
C LEU A 241 20.16 23.46 6.10
N ASN A 242 21.44 23.08 6.14
CA ASN A 242 21.85 21.68 6.34
C ASN A 242 21.45 21.18 7.73
N ILE A 243 21.70 21.98 8.78
CA ILE A 243 21.30 21.62 10.16
C ILE A 243 19.77 21.52 10.26
N ARG A 244 19.03 22.48 9.71
CA ARG A 244 17.55 22.43 9.71
C ARG A 244 17.01 21.23 8.94
N THR A 245 17.65 20.87 7.83
CA THR A 245 17.30 19.68 7.05
C THR A 245 17.52 18.41 7.87
N LEU A 246 18.69 18.29 8.49
CA LEU A 246 19.05 17.16 9.34
C LEU A 246 18.07 16.99 10.50
N LEU A 247 17.86 18.06 11.28
CA LEU A 247 16.95 18.06 12.42
C LEU A 247 15.49 17.81 12.00
N GLY A 248 15.07 18.37 10.85
CA GLY A 248 13.74 18.11 10.30
C GLY A 248 13.54 16.65 9.92
N THR A 249 14.51 16.03 9.24
CA THR A 249 14.46 14.60 8.91
C THR A 249 14.44 13.74 10.17
N PHE A 250 15.36 13.99 11.11
CA PHE A 250 15.41 13.27 12.38
C PHE A 250 14.12 13.43 13.20
N ALA A 251 13.51 14.61 13.22
CA ALA A 251 12.24 14.83 13.91
C ALA A 251 11.12 13.95 13.34
N VAL A 252 11.08 13.73 12.02
CA VAL A 252 10.09 12.82 11.41
C VAL A 252 10.38 11.36 11.77
N ILE A 253 11.65 10.95 11.83
CA ILE A 253 12.05 9.59 12.25
C ILE A 253 11.65 9.35 13.71
N ILE A 254 12.01 10.28 14.62
CA ILE A 254 11.65 10.21 16.04
C ILE A 254 10.12 10.19 16.20
N TYR A 255 9.39 10.97 15.39
CA TYR A 255 7.93 10.96 15.41
C TYR A 255 7.34 9.61 14.94
N ALA A 256 7.92 8.99 13.92
CA ALA A 256 7.54 7.64 13.49
C ALA A 256 7.81 6.61 14.58
N GLU A 257 8.96 6.68 15.26
CA GLU A 257 9.28 5.84 16.41
C GLU A 257 8.32 6.07 17.59
N ALA A 258 7.97 7.32 17.89
CA ALA A 258 6.99 7.63 18.92
C ALA A 258 5.61 7.03 18.61
N ILE A 259 5.19 7.05 17.34
CA ILE A 259 3.97 6.38 16.88
C ILE A 259 4.08 4.86 17.05
N PHE A 260 5.20 4.28 16.63
CA PHE A 260 5.46 2.85 16.80
C PHE A 260 5.35 2.41 18.27
N LEU A 261 5.73 3.28 19.21
CA LEU A 261 5.65 2.96 20.63
C LEU A 261 4.21 2.99 21.20
N MET A 262 3.24 3.62 20.52
CA MET A 262 1.90 3.84 21.07
C MET A 262 1.16 2.57 21.55
N PRO A 263 1.11 1.45 20.79
CA PRO A 263 0.47 0.22 21.25
C PRO A 263 1.11 -0.35 22.52
N PHE A 264 2.40 -0.09 22.76
CA PHE A 264 3.16 -0.61 23.90
C PHE A 264 3.06 0.27 25.14
N LEU A 265 2.47 1.47 25.04
CA LEU A 265 2.26 2.38 26.17
C LEU A 265 0.99 2.05 26.97
N GLY A 266 0.08 1.23 26.43
CA GLY A 266 -1.11 0.72 27.12
C GLY A 266 -1.98 1.82 27.74
N ASP A 267 -2.44 1.61 28.98
CA ASP A 267 -3.32 2.54 29.72
C ASP A 267 -2.77 3.97 29.89
N LYS A 268 -1.46 4.19 29.64
CA LYS A 268 -0.84 5.51 29.78
C LYS A 268 -1.28 6.50 28.70
N VAL A 269 -1.90 6.02 27.61
CA VAL A 269 -2.50 6.87 26.57
C VAL A 269 -4.01 6.59 26.53
N PRO A 270 -4.83 7.41 27.22
CA PRO A 270 -6.28 7.24 27.22
C PRO A 270 -6.85 7.19 25.80
N VAL A 271 -7.90 6.39 25.59
CA VAL A 271 -8.60 6.18 24.31
C VAL A 271 -7.80 5.37 23.27
N LEU A 272 -6.52 5.67 23.04
CA LEU A 272 -5.74 5.02 21.97
C LEU A 272 -5.01 3.74 22.42
N GLY A 273 -4.46 3.69 23.64
CA GLY A 273 -3.64 2.55 24.07
C GLY A 273 -4.43 1.29 24.45
N ASN A 274 -5.74 1.42 24.66
CA ASN A 274 -6.63 0.31 24.99
C ASN A 274 -7.51 -0.17 23.84
N ASP A 275 -7.44 0.51 22.70
CA ASP A 275 -8.20 0.12 21.52
C ASP A 275 -7.67 -1.23 20.97
N ILE A 276 -8.58 -2.15 20.68
CA ILE A 276 -8.22 -3.49 20.23
C ILE A 276 -7.54 -3.48 18.85
N GLN A 277 -7.93 -2.57 17.96
CA GLN A 277 -7.31 -2.43 16.64
C GLN A 277 -5.88 -1.91 16.79
N VAL A 278 -5.62 -1.03 17.74
CA VAL A 278 -4.26 -0.54 18.05
C VAL A 278 -3.37 -1.68 18.57
N LYS A 279 -3.88 -2.56 19.44
CA LYS A 279 -3.14 -3.74 19.94
C LYS A 279 -2.82 -4.74 18.84
N ILE A 280 -3.81 -5.07 18.00
CA ILE A 280 -3.64 -5.95 16.84
C ILE A 280 -2.58 -5.37 15.88
N ARG A 281 -2.61 -4.08 15.58
CA ARG A 281 -1.59 -3.41 14.75
C ARG A 281 -0.20 -3.48 15.40
N GLY A 282 -0.11 -3.37 16.72
CA GLY A 282 1.14 -3.55 17.47
C GLY A 282 1.78 -4.93 17.24
N ASN A 283 0.98 -6.00 17.14
CA ASN A 283 1.48 -7.34 16.81
C ASN A 283 2.03 -7.39 15.37
N PHE A 284 1.31 -6.82 14.40
CA PHE A 284 1.79 -6.74 13.02
C PHE A 284 3.13 -5.98 12.92
N TRP A 285 3.31 -4.95 13.75
CA TRP A 285 4.56 -4.19 13.80
C TRP A 285 5.73 -5.00 14.37
N ILE A 286 5.48 -5.81 15.41
CA ILE A 286 6.49 -6.73 15.94
C ILE A 286 6.89 -7.75 14.88
N ASP A 287 5.93 -8.30 14.14
CA ASP A 287 6.20 -9.29 13.09
C ASP A 287 7.00 -8.66 11.94
N ALA A 288 6.68 -7.43 11.55
CA ALA A 288 7.47 -6.67 10.57
C ALA A 288 8.92 -6.45 11.04
N VAL A 289 9.13 -6.15 12.33
CA VAL A 289 10.47 -6.00 12.91
C VAL A 289 11.23 -7.34 12.91
N ARG A 290 10.55 -8.45 13.21
CA ARG A 290 11.14 -9.80 13.13
C ARG A 290 11.53 -10.16 11.70
N GLN A 291 10.68 -9.87 10.72
CA GLN A 291 10.99 -10.01 9.29
C GLN A 291 12.23 -9.20 8.90
N PHE A 292 12.33 -7.95 9.38
CA PHE A 292 13.51 -7.13 9.15
C PHE A 292 14.78 -7.75 9.73
N PHE A 293 14.76 -8.24 10.97
CA PHE A 293 15.96 -8.84 11.57
C PHE A 293 16.39 -10.14 10.88
N ALA A 294 15.45 -10.88 10.27
CA ALA A 294 15.76 -12.02 9.44
C ALA A 294 16.29 -11.63 8.05
N HIS A 295 15.85 -10.49 7.50
CA HIS A 295 16.21 -10.01 6.16
C HIS A 295 16.68 -8.52 6.17
N PRO A 296 17.78 -8.19 6.87
CA PRO A 296 18.08 -6.80 7.24
C PRO A 296 18.46 -5.88 6.09
N PHE A 297 19.02 -6.40 5.00
CA PHE A 297 19.57 -5.55 3.93
C PHE A 297 18.53 -5.10 2.92
N PHE A 298 17.81 -6.05 2.33
CA PHE A 298 16.86 -5.81 1.24
C PHE A 298 15.44 -6.30 1.54
N GLY A 299 15.18 -6.74 2.77
CA GLY A 299 13.86 -7.20 3.21
C GLY A 299 13.40 -8.48 2.51
N VAL A 300 12.14 -8.83 2.76
CA VAL A 300 11.50 -10.04 2.20
C VAL A 300 10.96 -9.84 0.77
N GLY A 301 11.03 -8.63 0.22
CA GLY A 301 10.49 -8.28 -1.09
C GLY A 301 9.34 -7.27 -1.00
N PRO A 302 9.16 -6.38 -1.99
CA PRO A 302 8.04 -5.45 -2.03
C PRO A 302 6.69 -6.18 -1.93
N ASP A 303 5.86 -5.75 -0.97
CA ASP A 303 4.51 -6.32 -0.74
C ASP A 303 4.48 -7.83 -0.43
N GLN A 304 5.60 -8.38 0.10
CA GLN A 304 5.72 -9.78 0.53
C GLN A 304 5.48 -9.99 2.04
N TYR A 305 5.14 -8.94 2.79
CA TYR A 305 4.91 -9.04 4.24
C TYR A 305 3.93 -10.16 4.60
N GLY A 306 2.81 -10.28 3.86
CA GLY A 306 1.78 -11.30 4.11
C GLY A 306 2.28 -12.73 3.95
N ASN A 307 3.15 -12.99 2.96
CA ASN A 307 3.74 -14.32 2.72
C ASN A 307 4.73 -14.77 3.80
N HIS A 308 5.19 -13.84 4.62
CA HIS A 308 6.05 -14.09 5.76
C HIS A 308 5.32 -13.95 7.09
N TYR A 309 4.10 -13.42 7.10
CA TYR A 309 3.38 -13.06 8.31
C TYR A 309 3.30 -14.24 9.28
N GLU A 310 2.76 -15.38 8.83
CA GLU A 310 2.55 -16.58 9.66
C GLU A 310 3.83 -17.13 10.32
N GLN A 311 4.98 -17.01 9.63
CA GLN A 311 6.28 -17.45 10.14
C GLN A 311 6.76 -16.63 11.34
N TYR A 312 6.47 -15.32 11.35
CA TYR A 312 7.05 -14.39 12.31
C TYR A 312 6.12 -14.00 13.45
N ARG A 313 4.86 -14.47 13.44
CA ARG A 313 3.85 -14.20 14.47
C ARG A 313 4.39 -14.47 15.87
N THR A 314 4.01 -13.61 16.82
CA THR A 314 4.32 -13.84 18.23
C THR A 314 3.37 -14.87 18.85
N LEU A 315 3.81 -15.55 19.91
CA LEU A 315 2.95 -16.48 20.65
C LEU A 315 1.76 -15.78 21.30
N ASP A 316 1.92 -14.52 21.71
CA ASP A 316 0.82 -13.72 22.27
C ASP A 316 -0.23 -13.42 21.19
N ASP A 317 0.23 -13.02 20.00
CA ASP A 317 -0.65 -12.81 18.85
C ASP A 317 -1.42 -14.08 18.46
N LEU A 318 -0.75 -15.22 18.40
CA LEU A 318 -1.37 -16.50 18.08
C LEU A 318 -2.42 -16.96 19.10
N LYS A 319 -2.20 -16.67 20.40
CA LYS A 319 -3.16 -17.01 21.47
C LYS A 319 -4.41 -16.14 21.44
N ASN A 320 -4.21 -14.84 21.22
CA ASN A 320 -5.29 -13.86 21.30
C ASN A 320 -6.06 -13.75 19.97
N TYR A 321 -5.40 -14.05 18.84
CA TYR A 321 -5.91 -13.81 17.49
C TYR A 321 -5.57 -14.96 16.51
N PRO A 322 -5.87 -16.24 16.83
CA PRO A 322 -5.40 -17.38 16.05
C PRO A 322 -5.78 -17.31 14.56
N ASP A 323 -6.98 -16.83 14.25
CA ASP A 323 -7.55 -16.82 12.90
C ASP A 323 -7.26 -15.54 12.09
N ILE A 324 -6.52 -14.58 12.66
CA ILE A 324 -6.17 -13.35 11.94
C ILE A 324 -4.97 -13.60 11.02
N LEU A 325 -5.18 -13.39 9.73
CA LEU A 325 -4.13 -13.22 8.73
C LEU A 325 -3.97 -11.75 8.38
N SER A 326 -2.73 -11.30 8.21
CA SER A 326 -2.44 -9.93 7.83
C SER A 326 -1.59 -9.86 6.58
N ASN A 327 -2.02 -9.02 5.65
CA ASN A 327 -1.40 -8.85 4.35
C ASN A 327 -0.50 -7.59 4.28
N ASP A 328 -0.51 -6.75 5.32
CA ASP A 328 0.30 -5.53 5.46
C ASP A 328 0.59 -5.25 6.95
N ALA A 329 1.73 -4.65 7.25
CA ALA A 329 2.09 -4.31 8.63
C ALA A 329 1.20 -3.21 9.25
N HIS A 330 0.28 -2.58 8.50
CA HIS A 330 -0.56 -1.46 8.96
C HIS A 330 0.28 -0.29 9.49
N GLY A 331 1.42 -0.04 8.86
CA GLY A 331 2.33 1.04 9.19
C GLY A 331 3.42 1.15 8.14
N ALA A 332 3.40 2.21 7.34
CA ALA A 332 4.27 2.38 6.18
C ALA A 332 5.77 2.31 6.53
N ALA A 333 6.17 2.80 7.71
CA ALA A 333 7.55 2.76 8.17
C ALA A 333 8.04 1.31 8.40
N VAL A 334 7.30 0.53 9.20
CA VAL A 334 7.64 -0.86 9.51
C VAL A 334 7.44 -1.79 8.32
N GLN A 335 6.41 -1.54 7.49
CA GLN A 335 6.19 -2.23 6.22
C GLN A 335 7.41 -2.06 5.31
N THR A 336 7.90 -0.82 5.14
CA THR A 336 9.08 -0.52 4.32
C THR A 336 10.31 -1.23 4.87
N LEU A 337 10.48 -1.25 6.19
CA LEU A 337 11.60 -1.90 6.86
C LEU A 337 11.60 -3.42 6.64
N ALA A 338 10.45 -4.08 6.80
CA ALA A 338 10.29 -5.51 6.59
C ALA A 338 10.48 -5.90 5.12
N THR A 339 9.86 -5.15 4.20
CA THR A 339 9.80 -5.52 2.78
C THR A 339 11.03 -5.12 1.99
N LEU A 340 11.68 -4.00 2.32
CA LEU A 340 12.82 -3.47 1.55
C LEU A 340 14.14 -3.40 2.33
N GLY A 341 14.13 -3.74 3.62
CA GLY A 341 15.30 -3.71 4.48
C GLY A 341 15.90 -2.31 4.66
N ILE A 342 17.07 -2.25 5.30
CA ILE A 342 17.70 -0.98 5.66
C ILE A 342 18.05 -0.14 4.44
N PHE A 343 18.46 -0.76 3.32
CA PHE A 343 18.82 0.00 2.13
C PHE A 343 17.61 0.66 1.48
N GLY A 344 16.48 -0.06 1.40
CA GLY A 344 15.22 0.52 0.94
C GLY A 344 14.71 1.63 1.87
N THR A 345 14.75 1.40 3.18
CA THR A 345 14.39 2.42 4.18
C THR A 345 15.25 3.68 4.04
N LEU A 346 16.57 3.54 3.89
CA LEU A 346 17.47 4.68 3.68
C LEU A 346 17.18 5.43 2.38
N ALA A 347 16.78 4.73 1.31
CA ALA A 347 16.37 5.38 0.06
C ALA A 347 15.08 6.22 0.25
N TYR A 348 14.10 5.72 1.00
CA TYR A 348 12.92 6.50 1.38
C TYR A 348 13.25 7.69 2.28
N VAL A 349 14.12 7.51 3.28
CA VAL A 349 14.61 8.60 4.15
C VAL A 349 15.35 9.66 3.33
N PHE A 350 16.09 9.25 2.30
CA PHE A 350 16.75 10.20 1.40
C PHE A 350 15.73 11.03 0.59
N LEU A 351 14.69 10.40 0.05
CA LEU A 351 13.59 11.13 -0.61
C LEU A 351 12.86 12.07 0.35
N LEU A 352 12.56 11.61 1.56
CA LEU A 352 11.96 12.44 2.62
C LEU A 352 12.84 13.65 2.94
N THR A 353 14.15 13.45 3.03
CA THR A 353 15.13 14.52 3.24
C THR A 353 15.09 15.55 2.12
N ILE A 354 14.94 15.13 0.87
CA ILE A 354 14.76 16.03 -0.28
C ILE A 354 13.47 16.85 -0.15
N VAL A 355 12.37 16.24 0.30
CA VAL A 355 11.09 16.93 0.51
C VAL A 355 11.20 17.97 1.63
N ILE A 356 11.74 17.59 2.79
CA ILE A 356 11.93 18.49 3.94
C ILE A 356 12.83 19.66 3.55
N ARG A 357 13.95 19.39 2.88
CA ARG A 357 14.84 20.43 2.37
C ARG A 357 14.13 21.35 1.37
N SER A 358 13.25 20.81 0.52
CA SER A 358 12.46 21.60 -0.42
C SER A 358 11.52 22.57 0.30
N LEU A 359 10.82 22.12 1.34
CA LEU A 359 9.95 22.97 2.16
C LEU A 359 10.74 24.10 2.82
N LEU A 360 11.92 23.81 3.39
CA LEU A 360 12.78 24.79 4.02
C LEU A 360 13.29 25.85 3.03
N ILE A 361 13.72 25.42 1.83
CA ILE A 361 14.15 26.34 0.77
C ILE A 361 12.99 27.24 0.31
N LEU A 362 11.78 26.68 0.14
CA LEU A 362 10.60 27.47 -0.23
C LEU A 362 10.21 28.48 0.86
N TRP A 363 10.31 28.07 2.11
CA TRP A 363 10.05 28.93 3.26
C TRP A 363 11.00 30.13 3.33
N ASP A 364 12.29 29.90 3.07
CA ASP A 364 13.32 30.94 3.11
C ASP A 364 13.25 31.85 1.88
N SER A 365 13.18 31.26 0.68
CA SER A 365 13.16 32.00 -0.58
C SER A 365 11.87 32.79 -0.81
N ARG A 366 10.77 32.43 -0.12
CA ARG A 366 9.43 33.00 -0.30
C ARG A 366 8.93 32.95 -1.75
N LYS A 367 9.45 32.02 -2.55
CA LYS A 367 8.99 31.77 -3.92
C LYS A 367 7.50 31.39 -3.94
N ILE A 368 7.06 30.72 -2.88
CA ILE A 368 5.66 30.48 -2.55
C ILE A 368 5.41 31.15 -1.19
N ASP A 369 4.19 31.66 -0.98
CA ASP A 369 3.81 32.25 0.30
C ASP A 369 4.10 31.30 1.47
N ARG A 370 4.52 31.86 2.61
CA ARG A 370 4.90 31.06 3.79
C ARG A 370 3.71 30.33 4.41
N LYS A 371 2.51 30.91 4.40
CA LYS A 371 1.31 30.21 4.88
C LYS A 371 1.04 28.99 4.01
N VAL A 372 1.13 29.16 2.70
CA VAL A 372 0.95 28.06 1.74
C VAL A 372 2.02 26.97 1.94
N THR A 373 3.30 27.35 2.03
CA THR A 373 4.40 26.40 2.28
C THR A 373 4.20 25.63 3.59
N PHE A 374 3.72 26.30 4.64
CA PHE A 374 3.38 25.65 5.91
C PHE A 374 2.25 24.65 5.76
N ILE A 375 1.14 25.02 5.11
CA ILE A 375 -0.01 24.13 4.94
C ILE A 375 0.35 22.90 4.07
N LEU A 376 1.22 23.06 3.09
CA LEU A 376 1.78 21.93 2.33
C LEU A 376 2.63 21.00 3.20
N GLY A 377 3.46 21.57 4.09
CA GLY A 377 4.18 20.78 5.10
C GLY A 377 3.26 20.09 6.10
N LEU A 378 2.17 20.75 6.50
CA LEU A 378 1.15 20.19 7.39
C LEU A 378 0.41 19.03 6.72
N TYR A 379 0.04 19.15 5.44
CA TYR A 379 -0.52 18.04 4.66
C TYR A 379 0.40 16.82 4.67
N ILE A 380 1.69 17.01 4.41
CA ILE A 380 2.69 15.93 4.44
C ILE A 380 2.78 15.30 5.82
N PHE A 381 2.81 16.12 6.88
CA PHE A 381 2.87 15.64 8.26
C PHE A 381 1.64 14.82 8.66
N VAL A 382 0.43 15.30 8.34
CA VAL A 382 -0.82 14.59 8.63
C VAL A 382 -0.86 13.28 7.85
N TYR A 383 -0.53 13.30 6.56
CA TYR A 383 -0.46 12.08 5.74
C TYR A 383 0.55 11.06 6.30
N LEU A 384 1.76 11.49 6.69
CA LEU A 384 2.76 10.60 7.27
C LEU A 384 2.30 10.04 8.63
N SER A 385 1.65 10.86 9.46
CA SER A 385 1.08 10.40 10.73
C SER A 385 0.06 9.27 10.50
N ASN A 386 -0.85 9.46 9.55
CA ASN A 386 -1.83 8.45 9.18
C ASN A 386 -1.19 7.19 8.60
N SER A 387 -0.22 7.35 7.69
CA SER A 387 0.45 6.22 7.03
C SER A 387 1.28 5.37 7.99
N PHE A 388 1.72 5.92 9.14
CA PHE A 388 2.42 5.15 10.16
C PHE A 388 1.50 4.26 11.00
N ILE A 389 0.19 4.48 10.98
CA ILE A 389 -0.79 3.69 11.74
C ILE A 389 -1.80 2.93 10.89
N SER A 390 -1.84 3.18 9.58
CA SER A 390 -2.88 2.66 8.70
C SER A 390 -2.35 2.38 7.30
N PRO A 391 -2.80 1.29 6.64
CA PRO A 391 -2.52 1.10 5.24
C PRO A 391 -3.24 2.13 4.38
N ILE A 392 -2.63 2.49 3.26
CA ILE A 392 -3.16 3.52 2.35
C ILE A 392 -3.34 2.96 0.94
N THR A 393 -4.50 3.24 0.34
CA THR A 393 -4.85 2.86 -1.02
C THR A 393 -4.00 3.56 -2.10
N PRO A 394 -3.83 2.96 -3.29
CA PRO A 394 -3.18 3.61 -4.43
C PRO A 394 -3.74 5.00 -4.78
N SER A 395 -5.06 5.21 -4.70
CA SER A 395 -5.70 6.50 -4.97
C SER A 395 -5.25 7.58 -3.98
N HIS A 396 -5.18 7.25 -2.69
CA HIS A 396 -4.70 8.15 -1.66
C HIS A 396 -3.17 8.39 -1.77
N LYS A 397 -2.37 7.35 -2.08
CA LYS A 397 -0.93 7.49 -2.39
C LYS A 397 -0.68 8.42 -3.58
N PHE A 398 -1.48 8.36 -4.63
CA PHE A 398 -1.34 9.25 -5.79
C PHE A 398 -1.30 10.73 -5.38
N LEU A 399 -2.27 11.15 -4.55
CA LEU A 399 -2.39 12.55 -4.13
C LEU A 399 -1.15 13.01 -3.35
N PHE A 400 -0.68 12.18 -2.42
CA PHE A 400 0.52 12.47 -1.65
C PHE A 400 1.75 12.64 -2.55
N TRP A 401 2.01 11.68 -3.44
CA TRP A 401 3.14 11.74 -4.36
C TRP A 401 3.05 12.88 -5.36
N ALA A 402 1.84 13.25 -5.80
CA ALA A 402 1.61 14.44 -6.63
C ALA A 402 2.01 15.74 -5.90
N VAL A 403 1.63 15.88 -4.63
CA VAL A 403 2.00 17.05 -3.80
C VAL A 403 3.50 17.09 -3.54
N LEU A 404 4.13 15.95 -3.22
CA LEU A 404 5.59 15.84 -3.06
C LEU A 404 6.32 16.25 -4.35
N GLY A 405 5.88 15.72 -5.49
CA GLY A 405 6.42 16.05 -6.81
C GLY A 405 6.34 17.55 -7.11
N PHE A 406 5.21 18.19 -6.84
CA PHE A 406 5.05 19.63 -6.98
C PHE A 406 6.07 20.42 -6.13
N ILE A 407 6.21 20.08 -4.85
CA ILE A 407 7.11 20.76 -3.89
C ILE A 407 8.57 20.62 -4.34
N VAL A 408 9.02 19.39 -4.61
CA VAL A 408 10.40 19.11 -5.07
C VAL A 408 10.67 19.80 -6.41
N GLY A 409 9.69 19.81 -7.32
CA GLY A 409 9.76 20.49 -8.61
C GLY A 409 9.93 22.00 -8.53
N GLN A 410 9.53 22.64 -7.42
CA GLN A 410 9.78 24.07 -7.22
C GLN A 410 11.24 24.38 -6.91
N VAL A 411 12.01 23.42 -6.43
CA VAL A 411 13.37 23.63 -5.93
C VAL A 411 14.41 22.98 -6.84
N TYR A 412 14.23 21.71 -7.18
CA TYR A 412 15.25 20.90 -7.85
C TYR A 412 15.10 20.82 -9.37
N ARG A 413 14.03 21.39 -9.95
CA ARG A 413 13.84 21.42 -11.41
C ARG A 413 14.71 22.50 -12.06
N ILE A 414 15.45 22.11 -13.10
CA ILE A 414 16.36 22.99 -13.85
C ILE A 414 15.59 23.68 -14.99
N LYS A 415 15.58 25.03 -15.01
CA LYS A 415 14.76 25.83 -15.96
C LYS A 415 15.39 26.06 -17.35
N ARG A 416 16.73 26.14 -17.51
CA ARG A 416 17.43 26.25 -18.82
C ARG A 416 18.96 26.34 -18.63
N ALA A 417 19.76 25.50 -19.31
CA ALA A 417 21.09 25.81 -19.88
C ALA A 417 21.83 24.57 -20.48
N ALA A 418 21.79 23.39 -19.87
CA ALA A 418 22.59 22.24 -20.37
C ALA A 418 21.83 21.36 -21.39
N SER A 419 22.44 21.02 -22.53
CA SER A 419 21.86 20.12 -23.54
C SER A 419 21.66 18.69 -23.04
N ASP A 420 22.47 18.25 -22.07
CA ASP A 420 22.75 16.83 -21.86
C ASP A 420 21.62 16.07 -21.16
N GLY A 421 20.78 16.76 -20.37
CA GLY A 421 19.68 16.14 -19.63
C GLY A 421 18.45 15.75 -20.46
N LYS A 422 18.33 16.21 -21.72
CA LYS A 422 17.15 15.89 -22.57
C LYS A 422 17.11 14.43 -22.97
N ILE A 423 18.27 13.91 -23.39
CA ILE A 423 18.41 12.56 -23.93
C ILE A 423 18.14 11.57 -22.80
N PHE A 424 18.78 11.75 -21.64
CA PHE A 424 18.60 10.89 -20.47
C PHE A 424 17.13 10.78 -20.04
N THR A 425 16.43 11.90 -19.82
CA THR A 425 15.01 11.88 -19.39
C THR A 425 14.11 11.17 -20.41
N ARG A 426 14.30 11.45 -21.71
CA ARG A 426 13.52 10.80 -22.76
C ARG A 426 13.81 9.30 -22.82
N THR A 427 15.08 8.92 -22.80
CA THR A 427 15.50 7.51 -22.83
C THR A 427 14.97 6.75 -21.61
N ALA A 428 15.10 7.31 -20.41
CA ALA A 428 14.54 6.69 -19.20
C ALA A 428 13.02 6.49 -19.29
N ALA A 429 12.29 7.49 -19.81
CA ALA A 429 10.85 7.37 -20.01
C ALA A 429 10.48 6.31 -21.06
N LEU A 430 11.23 6.23 -22.16
CA LEU A 430 11.02 5.23 -23.21
C LEU A 430 11.42 3.81 -22.80
N ILE A 431 12.35 3.65 -21.86
CA ILE A 431 12.71 2.35 -21.26
C ILE A 431 11.63 1.90 -20.27
N ALA A 432 11.15 2.80 -19.43
CA ALA A 432 10.13 2.46 -18.42
C ALA A 432 8.75 2.18 -19.06
N LEU A 433 8.42 2.84 -20.18
CA LEU A 433 7.08 2.79 -20.77
C LEU A 433 6.63 1.38 -21.19
N PRO A 434 7.41 0.59 -21.96
CA PRO A 434 7.05 -0.78 -22.30
C PRO A 434 6.86 -1.65 -21.07
N ALA A 435 7.72 -1.51 -20.05
CA ALA A 435 7.62 -2.30 -18.82
C ALA A 435 6.29 -2.05 -18.09
N VAL A 436 5.88 -0.78 -17.95
CA VAL A 436 4.61 -0.43 -17.29
C VAL A 436 3.40 -0.84 -18.14
N ILE A 437 3.44 -0.63 -19.47
CA ILE A 437 2.34 -1.02 -20.37
C ILE A 437 2.15 -2.54 -20.37
N LEU A 438 3.22 -3.31 -20.59
CA LEU A 438 3.16 -4.77 -20.63
C LEU A 438 2.72 -5.32 -19.28
N SER A 439 3.28 -4.78 -18.19
CA SER A 439 2.85 -5.16 -16.83
C SER A 439 1.35 -4.97 -16.64
N THR A 440 0.84 -3.80 -17.03
CA THR A 440 -0.59 -3.48 -16.92
C THR A 440 -1.44 -4.41 -17.79
N GLY A 441 -1.00 -4.70 -19.02
CA GLY A 441 -1.69 -5.60 -19.94
C GLY A 441 -1.78 -7.03 -19.40
N PHE A 442 -0.67 -7.59 -18.89
CA PHE A 442 -0.68 -8.92 -18.27
C PHE A 442 -1.59 -8.96 -17.04
N PHE A 443 -1.55 -7.94 -16.19
CA PHE A 443 -2.42 -7.86 -15.02
C PHE A 443 -3.90 -7.81 -15.40
N ILE A 444 -4.28 -6.96 -16.35
CA ILE A 444 -5.67 -6.88 -16.84
C ILE A 444 -6.11 -8.24 -17.40
N ALA A 445 -5.26 -8.90 -18.20
CA ALA A 445 -5.58 -10.20 -18.77
C ALA A 445 -5.78 -11.27 -17.69
N GLY A 446 -4.87 -11.34 -16.71
CA GLY A 446 -4.96 -12.27 -15.57
C GLY A 446 -6.21 -12.01 -14.72
N GLN A 447 -6.47 -10.75 -14.36
CA GLN A 447 -7.62 -10.37 -13.54
C GLN A 447 -8.94 -10.60 -14.26
N ALA A 448 -9.03 -10.26 -15.55
CA ALA A 448 -10.23 -10.52 -16.34
C ALA A 448 -10.51 -12.03 -16.44
N ASN A 449 -9.48 -12.83 -16.68
CA ASN A 449 -9.58 -14.29 -16.71
C ASN A 449 -10.08 -14.85 -15.37
N TYR A 450 -9.52 -14.40 -14.25
CA TYR A 450 -9.98 -14.80 -12.91
C TYR A 450 -11.45 -14.38 -12.67
N LEU A 451 -11.77 -13.09 -12.85
CA LEU A 451 -13.10 -12.54 -12.58
C LEU A 451 -14.21 -13.22 -13.39
N MET A 452 -13.97 -13.47 -14.68
CA MET A 452 -14.95 -14.14 -15.55
C MET A 452 -15.20 -15.58 -15.12
N ASN A 453 -14.17 -16.32 -14.73
CA ASN A 453 -14.29 -17.73 -14.36
C ASN A 453 -14.88 -17.89 -12.95
N VAL A 454 -14.47 -17.06 -11.98
CA VAL A 454 -14.99 -17.16 -10.61
C VAL A 454 -16.46 -16.74 -10.54
N ASP A 455 -16.88 -15.74 -11.31
CA ASP A 455 -18.29 -15.36 -11.38
C ASP A 455 -19.13 -16.44 -12.08
N LYS A 456 -18.60 -17.07 -13.14
CA LYS A 456 -19.26 -18.21 -13.79
C LYS A 456 -19.43 -19.38 -12.83
N TYR A 457 -18.39 -19.72 -12.07
CA TYR A 457 -18.44 -20.75 -11.03
C TYR A 457 -19.45 -20.39 -9.92
N GLY A 458 -19.44 -19.15 -9.44
CA GLY A 458 -20.36 -18.71 -8.39
C GLY A 458 -21.83 -18.73 -8.82
N ARG A 459 -22.12 -18.51 -10.11
CA ARG A 459 -23.48 -18.64 -10.67
C ARG A 459 -23.93 -20.09 -10.79
N ASP A 460 -23.02 -20.99 -11.12
CA ASP A 460 -23.27 -22.43 -11.26
C ASP A 460 -22.07 -23.23 -10.75
N ASN A 461 -22.14 -23.65 -9.49
CA ASN A 461 -21.08 -24.44 -8.84
C ASN A 461 -20.99 -25.90 -9.37
N SER A 462 -21.89 -26.28 -10.28
CA SER A 462 -21.85 -27.55 -11.02
C SER A 462 -21.13 -27.43 -12.37
N ALA A 463 -20.89 -26.22 -12.85
CA ALA A 463 -20.24 -25.98 -14.13
C ALA A 463 -18.77 -26.45 -14.13
N LEU A 464 -18.35 -27.05 -15.25
CA LEU A 464 -16.94 -27.32 -15.52
C LEU A 464 -16.27 -26.04 -16.03
N ILE A 465 -15.35 -25.49 -15.23
CA ILE A 465 -14.71 -24.20 -15.48
C ILE A 465 -13.32 -24.40 -16.06
N LYS A 466 -13.14 -24.18 -17.37
CA LYS A 466 -11.81 -24.16 -17.99
C LYS A 466 -11.07 -22.89 -17.57
N TYR A 467 -10.30 -22.98 -16.49
CA TYR A 467 -9.49 -21.91 -15.94
C TYR A 467 -8.01 -22.21 -16.11
N THR A 468 -7.24 -21.22 -16.55
CA THR A 468 -5.77 -21.27 -16.57
C THR A 468 -5.25 -20.22 -15.61
N PRO A 469 -4.49 -20.59 -14.57
CA PRO A 469 -3.94 -19.65 -13.61
C PRO A 469 -3.03 -18.62 -14.26
N SER A 470 -2.85 -17.47 -13.59
CA SER A 470 -1.96 -16.42 -14.08
C SER A 470 -0.97 -16.03 -13.00
N PRO A 471 0.34 -15.99 -13.28
CA PRO A 471 1.36 -15.73 -12.26
C PRO A 471 1.31 -14.31 -11.67
N VAL A 472 0.52 -13.41 -12.29
CA VAL A 472 0.31 -12.03 -11.79
C VAL A 472 -0.86 -11.94 -10.80
N ILE A 473 -1.57 -13.05 -10.58
CA ILE A 473 -2.65 -13.18 -9.60
C ILE A 473 -2.06 -13.81 -8.33
N PRO A 474 -2.22 -13.17 -7.16
CA PRO A 474 -1.58 -13.66 -5.94
C PRO A 474 -2.17 -14.94 -5.37
N CYS A 475 -1.34 -15.93 -5.06
CA CYS A 475 -1.80 -17.11 -4.32
C CYS A 475 -2.49 -16.75 -2.99
N PHE A 476 -1.92 -15.83 -2.20
CA PHE A 476 -2.31 -15.59 -0.80
C PHE A 476 -3.82 -15.36 -0.60
N MET A 477 -4.51 -14.76 -1.58
CA MET A 477 -5.96 -14.53 -1.51
C MET A 477 -6.78 -15.26 -2.57
N TYR A 478 -6.19 -15.68 -3.69
CA TYR A 478 -6.94 -16.18 -4.84
C TYR A 478 -6.96 -17.71 -4.92
N PHE A 479 -5.97 -18.38 -4.33
CA PHE A 479 -5.76 -19.82 -4.48
C PHE A 479 -6.97 -20.68 -4.09
N ASP A 480 -7.64 -20.35 -3.00
CA ASP A 480 -8.79 -21.12 -2.52
C ASP A 480 -9.96 -21.06 -3.51
N ALA A 481 -10.22 -19.90 -4.10
CA ALA A 481 -11.25 -19.75 -5.13
C ALA A 481 -10.86 -20.45 -6.44
N GLU A 482 -9.59 -20.38 -6.85
CA GLU A 482 -9.06 -21.08 -8.03
C GLU A 482 -9.19 -22.60 -7.88
N THR A 483 -8.87 -23.11 -6.69
CA THR A 483 -9.03 -24.52 -6.36
C THR A 483 -10.50 -24.95 -6.50
N LEU A 484 -11.45 -24.16 -5.98
CA LEU A 484 -12.88 -24.47 -6.08
C LEU A 484 -13.36 -24.54 -7.54
N MET A 485 -12.88 -23.65 -8.41
CA MET A 485 -13.20 -23.66 -9.84
C MET A 485 -12.70 -24.93 -10.55
N LEU A 486 -11.50 -25.38 -10.18
CA LEU A 486 -10.84 -26.52 -10.85
C LEU A 486 -11.20 -27.88 -10.25
N GLN A 487 -11.64 -27.95 -8.98
CA GLN A 487 -11.88 -29.20 -8.26
C GLN A 487 -12.82 -30.17 -8.98
N LYS A 488 -13.81 -29.65 -9.73
CA LYS A 488 -14.77 -30.46 -10.50
C LYS A 488 -14.16 -31.18 -11.72
N GLN A 489 -13.01 -30.73 -12.20
CA GLN A 489 -12.30 -31.38 -13.31
C GLN A 489 -11.39 -32.53 -12.86
N GLY A 490 -11.25 -32.74 -11.54
CA GLY A 490 -10.43 -33.79 -10.97
C GLY A 490 -9.36 -33.23 -10.04
N SER A 491 -8.84 -34.08 -9.17
CA SER A 491 -7.78 -33.73 -8.22
C SER A 491 -6.45 -33.38 -8.91
N GLU A 492 -6.19 -33.91 -10.10
CA GLU A 492 -4.98 -33.63 -10.87
C GLU A 492 -4.88 -32.15 -11.25
N MET A 493 -5.97 -31.56 -11.75
CA MET A 493 -6.01 -30.12 -12.09
C MET A 493 -5.73 -29.19 -10.91
N VAL A 494 -6.13 -29.59 -9.70
CA VAL A 494 -5.85 -28.83 -8.47
C VAL A 494 -4.37 -28.95 -8.10
N LEU A 495 -3.75 -30.10 -8.37
CA LEU A 495 -2.32 -30.31 -8.12
C LEU A 495 -1.45 -29.58 -9.14
N ASP A 496 -1.88 -29.53 -10.40
CA ASP A 496 -1.22 -28.72 -11.44
C ASP A 496 -1.27 -27.23 -11.08
N LEU A 497 -2.44 -26.72 -10.64
CA LEU A 497 -2.55 -25.36 -10.10
C LEU A 497 -1.59 -25.14 -8.92
N ALA A 498 -1.54 -26.08 -7.97
CA ALA A 498 -0.65 -25.95 -6.82
C ALA A 498 0.83 -25.95 -7.22
N ASP A 499 1.22 -26.72 -8.24
CA ASP A 499 2.58 -26.73 -8.77
C ASP A 499 2.91 -25.43 -9.49
N ASP A 500 2.02 -24.91 -10.33
CA ASP A 500 2.18 -23.62 -10.99
C ASP A 500 2.33 -22.47 -9.98
N GLU A 501 1.52 -22.46 -8.93
CA GLU A 501 1.58 -21.46 -7.87
C GLU A 501 2.86 -21.57 -7.03
N LEU A 502 3.31 -22.78 -6.70
CA LEU A 502 4.57 -22.98 -5.97
C LEU A 502 5.81 -22.65 -6.82
N ASN A 503 5.72 -22.80 -8.14
CA ASN A 503 6.77 -22.36 -9.06
C ASN A 503 6.88 -20.83 -9.11
N GLY A 504 5.76 -20.11 -9.01
CA GLY A 504 5.72 -18.63 -9.02
C GLY A 504 5.98 -18.01 -7.64
N ASN A 505 5.33 -18.54 -6.62
CA ASN A 505 5.43 -18.19 -5.21
C ASN A 505 5.70 -19.44 -4.36
N PRO A 506 6.97 -19.78 -4.09
CA PRO A 506 7.34 -20.92 -3.27
C PRO A 506 6.76 -20.88 -1.85
N ARG A 507 6.32 -19.71 -1.36
CA ARG A 507 5.76 -19.51 -0.02
C ARG A 507 4.25 -19.61 0.04
N CYS A 508 3.60 -20.03 -1.05
CA CYS A 508 2.16 -20.25 -1.09
C CYS A 508 1.73 -21.37 -0.12
N VAL A 509 1.31 -20.99 1.10
CA VAL A 509 0.92 -21.95 2.16
C VAL A 509 -0.27 -22.80 1.73
N ALA A 510 -1.26 -22.19 1.07
CA ALA A 510 -2.47 -22.89 0.62
C ALA A 510 -2.16 -23.96 -0.44
N ALA A 511 -1.32 -23.66 -1.44
CA ALA A 511 -0.86 -24.65 -2.42
C ALA A 511 -0.04 -25.76 -1.75
N THR A 512 0.84 -25.41 -0.81
CA THR A 512 1.62 -26.41 -0.05
C THR A 512 0.70 -27.36 0.73
N ILE A 513 -0.36 -26.84 1.37
CA ILE A 513 -1.38 -27.66 2.04
C ILE A 513 -2.10 -28.58 1.05
N ALA A 514 -2.44 -28.09 -0.14
CA ALA A 514 -3.09 -28.91 -1.18
C ALA A 514 -2.19 -30.08 -1.63
N LYS A 515 -0.89 -29.83 -1.87
CA LYS A 515 0.10 -30.87 -2.20
C LYS A 515 0.29 -31.87 -1.06
N ALA A 516 0.36 -31.39 0.18
CA ALA A 516 0.46 -32.24 1.35
C ALA A 516 -0.77 -33.15 1.51
N GLN A 517 -1.98 -32.61 1.30
CA GLN A 517 -3.21 -33.39 1.38
C GLN A 517 -3.27 -34.48 0.31
N ALA A 518 -2.80 -34.20 -0.91
CA ALA A 518 -2.68 -35.24 -1.93
C ALA A 518 -1.66 -36.32 -1.58
N ALA A 519 -0.52 -35.97 -0.98
CA ALA A 519 0.45 -36.94 -0.49
C ALA A 519 -0.12 -37.82 0.64
N ILE A 520 -0.94 -37.26 1.53
CA ILE A 520 -1.70 -38.03 2.53
C ILE A 520 -2.64 -39.03 1.83
N ASN A 521 -3.39 -38.58 0.81
CA ASN A 521 -4.37 -39.41 0.12
C ASN A 521 -3.72 -40.54 -0.71
N SER A 522 -2.51 -40.32 -1.25
CA SER A 522 -1.76 -41.33 -2.00
C SER A 522 -0.91 -42.25 -1.12
N GLY A 523 -0.73 -41.91 0.16
CA GLY A 523 0.18 -42.61 1.06
C GLY A 523 1.66 -42.35 0.79
N ASP A 524 2.01 -41.32 0.01
CA ASP A 524 3.41 -40.95 -0.28
C ASP A 524 4.03 -40.21 0.92
N LEU A 525 4.57 -40.99 1.86
CA LEU A 525 5.25 -40.46 3.04
C LEU A 525 6.53 -39.68 2.70
N THR A 526 7.14 -39.91 1.53
CA THR A 526 8.38 -39.20 1.15
C THR A 526 8.05 -37.77 0.73
N ALA A 527 7.06 -37.59 -0.15
CA ALA A 527 6.56 -36.28 -0.52
C ALA A 527 5.94 -35.55 0.68
N LEU A 528 5.16 -36.27 1.50
CA LEU A 528 4.52 -35.71 2.68
C LEU A 528 5.54 -35.18 3.70
N ARG A 529 6.69 -35.85 3.87
CA ARG A 529 7.79 -35.34 4.70
C ARG A 529 8.20 -33.94 4.29
N THR A 530 8.46 -33.74 2.99
CA THR A 530 8.91 -32.45 2.45
C THR A 530 7.90 -31.36 2.76
N TYR A 531 6.62 -31.59 2.49
CA TYR A 531 5.58 -30.58 2.75
C TYR A 531 5.34 -30.36 4.25
N ALA A 532 5.38 -31.40 5.07
CA ALA A 532 5.18 -31.29 6.51
C ALA A 532 6.26 -30.43 7.18
N TYR A 533 7.54 -30.69 6.87
CA TYR A 533 8.65 -29.87 7.37
C TYR A 533 8.58 -28.43 6.85
N TYR A 534 8.25 -28.25 5.56
CA TYR A 534 8.17 -26.93 4.97
C TYR A 534 7.03 -26.09 5.56
N LEU A 535 5.83 -26.67 5.73
CA LEU A 535 4.70 -26.01 6.40
C LEU A 535 5.03 -25.64 7.84
N HIS A 536 5.73 -26.52 8.56
CA HIS A 536 6.20 -26.24 9.92
C HIS A 536 7.23 -25.09 9.97
N GLU A 537 7.97 -24.86 8.88
CA GLU A 537 8.91 -23.75 8.79
C GLU A 537 8.21 -22.41 8.46
N ILE A 538 7.34 -22.39 7.44
CA ILE A 538 6.78 -21.14 6.90
C ILE A 538 5.46 -20.72 7.55
N ALA A 539 4.73 -21.66 8.15
CA ALA A 539 3.45 -21.43 8.84
C ALA A 539 3.32 -22.35 10.08
N PRO A 540 4.26 -22.26 11.05
CA PRO A 540 4.43 -23.21 12.16
C PRO A 540 3.19 -23.38 13.04
N ALA A 541 2.42 -22.30 13.21
CA ALA A 541 1.30 -22.24 14.13
C ALA A 541 -0.07 -22.38 13.44
N ARG A 542 -0.11 -22.52 12.11
CA ARG A 542 -1.37 -22.71 11.39
C ARG A 542 -1.92 -24.08 11.72
N SER A 543 -3.21 -24.15 12.07
CA SER A 543 -3.86 -25.40 12.50
C SER A 543 -3.66 -26.54 11.51
N LYS A 544 -3.76 -26.26 10.20
CA LYS A 544 -3.57 -27.28 9.16
C LYS A 544 -2.11 -27.72 8.99
N SER A 545 -1.14 -26.83 9.21
CA SER A 545 0.29 -27.19 9.26
C SER A 545 0.58 -28.14 10.42
N ILE A 546 0.03 -27.85 11.61
CA ILE A 546 0.15 -28.69 12.80
C ILE A 546 -0.47 -30.07 12.55
N GLU A 547 -1.69 -30.11 11.99
CA GLU A 547 -2.40 -31.34 11.67
C GLU A 547 -1.60 -32.24 10.71
N ILE A 548 -1.16 -31.68 9.58
CA ILE A 548 -0.37 -32.39 8.57
C ILE A 548 0.95 -32.89 9.15
N GLY A 549 1.65 -32.03 9.90
CA GLY A 549 2.93 -32.37 10.51
C GLY A 549 2.81 -33.49 11.55
N MET A 550 1.80 -33.43 12.42
CA MET A 550 1.54 -34.49 13.39
C MET A 550 1.10 -35.80 12.75
N TYR A 551 0.28 -35.72 11.69
CA TYR A 551 -0.12 -36.90 10.92
C TYR A 551 1.10 -37.61 10.32
N TYR A 552 1.97 -36.86 9.63
CA TYR A 552 3.20 -37.40 9.07
C TYR A 552 4.11 -37.99 10.17
N ALA A 553 4.35 -37.23 11.24
CA ALA A 553 5.23 -37.68 12.31
C ALA A 553 4.74 -38.97 12.98
N SER A 554 3.42 -39.11 13.16
CA SER A 554 2.82 -40.33 13.70
C SER A 554 2.93 -41.51 12.74
N LYS A 555 2.76 -41.31 11.43
CA LYS A 555 2.83 -42.40 10.43
C LYS A 555 4.26 -42.82 10.10
N ALA A 556 5.20 -41.88 10.08
CA ALA A 556 6.61 -42.12 9.76
C ALA A 556 7.47 -42.45 10.99
N GLY A 557 6.95 -42.28 12.21
CA GLY A 557 7.74 -42.41 13.44
C GLY A 557 8.77 -41.30 13.62
N ASP A 558 8.54 -40.11 13.05
CA ASP A 558 9.45 -38.96 13.12
C ASP A 558 9.30 -38.24 14.47
N VAL A 559 10.02 -38.74 15.47
CA VAL A 559 10.00 -38.22 16.85
C VAL A 559 10.51 -36.77 16.90
N ALA A 560 11.43 -36.38 16.02
CA ALA A 560 12.00 -35.03 16.02
C ALA A 560 10.98 -33.99 15.59
N LEU A 561 10.27 -34.25 14.48
CA LEU A 561 9.20 -33.37 14.03
C LEU A 561 8.03 -33.35 15.02
N ALA A 562 7.63 -34.52 15.55
CA ALA A 562 6.59 -34.59 16.57
C ALA A 562 6.91 -33.73 17.79
N ALA A 563 8.14 -33.82 18.33
CA ALA A 563 8.55 -33.04 19.50
C ALA A 563 8.56 -31.52 19.20
N SER A 564 8.98 -31.14 18.00
CA SER A 564 8.97 -29.75 17.54
C SER A 564 7.55 -29.18 17.45
N ILE A 565 6.62 -29.92 16.85
CA ILE A 565 5.22 -29.50 16.73
C ILE A 565 4.53 -29.49 18.09
N GLN A 566 4.75 -30.50 18.94
CA GLN A 566 4.20 -30.55 20.30
C GLN A 566 4.65 -29.36 21.15
N LYS A 567 5.87 -28.84 20.92
CA LYS A 567 6.31 -27.61 21.56
C LYS A 567 5.44 -26.42 21.15
N VAL A 568 5.19 -26.25 19.85
CA VAL A 568 4.29 -25.19 19.33
C VAL A 568 2.88 -25.37 19.89
N MET A 569 2.34 -26.60 19.85
CA MET A 569 1.01 -26.90 20.40
C MET A 569 0.91 -26.56 21.90
N LYS A 570 1.91 -26.93 22.69
CA LYS A 570 1.98 -26.61 24.12
C LYS A 570 2.02 -25.09 24.34
N GLU A 571 2.79 -24.38 23.54
CA GLU A 571 2.84 -22.92 23.59
C GLU A 571 1.48 -22.29 23.26
N LEU A 572 0.68 -22.91 22.39
CA LEU A 572 -0.68 -22.48 22.01
C LEU A 572 -1.80 -23.05 22.91
N ASN A 573 -1.47 -23.78 23.98
CA ASN A 573 -2.44 -24.51 24.82
C ASN A 573 -3.30 -25.52 24.03
N LEU A 574 -2.77 -26.09 22.95
CA LEU A 574 -3.41 -27.13 22.17
C LEU A 574 -3.01 -28.51 22.68
N ILE A 575 -3.95 -29.46 22.67
CA ILE A 575 -3.72 -30.86 23.02
C ILE A 575 -3.87 -31.69 21.75
N TYR A 576 -2.87 -32.51 21.44
CA TYR A 576 -2.99 -33.47 20.35
C TYR A 576 -3.88 -34.64 20.79
N VAL A 577 -4.99 -34.84 20.08
CA VAL A 577 -5.82 -36.03 20.22
C VAL A 577 -5.56 -36.89 18.98
N PRO A 578 -4.91 -38.06 19.11
CA PRO A 578 -4.70 -38.95 17.97
C PRO A 578 -6.05 -39.34 17.35
N GLY A 579 -6.17 -39.21 16.03
CA GLY A 579 -7.31 -39.78 15.31
C GLY A 579 -7.31 -41.31 15.41
N PRO A 580 -8.46 -41.98 15.23
CA PRO A 580 -8.52 -43.43 15.23
C PRO A 580 -7.53 -43.99 14.20
N THR A 581 -6.63 -44.86 14.65
CA THR A 581 -5.74 -45.60 13.77
C THR A 581 -6.58 -46.58 12.96
N SER A 582 -6.88 -46.25 11.71
CA SER A 582 -7.39 -47.21 10.72
C SER A 582 -6.27 -48.07 10.18
#